data_AF-A0A352B139-F1
#
_entry.id   AF-A0A352B139-F1
#
_cell.length_a   1.000
_cell.length_b   1.000
_cell.length_c   1.000
_cell.angle_alpha   90.00
_cell.angle_beta   90.00
_cell.angle_gamma   90.00
#
_symmetry.space_group_name_H-M   'P 1'
#
loop_
_entity.id
_entity.type
_entity.pdbx_description
1 polymer ?
#
loop_
_entity_poly.entity_id
_entity_poly.type
_entity_poly.pdbx_seq_one_letter_code
_entity_poly.pdbx_strand_id
1 'polypeptide(L)'
;MKPGLDKAELSSSISPTQDLFRHVNGSWLDNTEIPEDKAVYGSFYLLADDSELAVRQILEEASDNPTAGVSQQIGDLYASFLDEDKIEQLGAKPLAEDLAKIAAVSDFKQLFHLIGALERTGVGGLWGSYIDNDPGNPERYLAHLYNGGLGLPDKDYYTDEKYLDVRTEYPLHMARMFELAGWSKADAEKS
;
A
#
# COMPACT_ATOMS: atom_id res chain seq x y z
N MET A 1 -8.83 32.08 13.96
CA MET A 1 -8.98 30.62 14.13
C MET A 1 -10.42 30.28 13.77
N LYS A 2 -10.66 29.50 12.71
CA LYS A 2 -12.02 29.00 12.45
C LYS A 2 -12.38 28.02 13.59
N PRO A 3 -13.61 28.05 14.14
CA PRO A 3 -14.02 27.06 15.12
C PRO A 3 -13.90 25.65 14.52
N GLY A 4 -13.41 24.67 15.30
CA GLY A 4 -13.28 23.28 14.84
C GLY A 4 -14.61 22.54 14.67
N LEU A 5 -15.73 23.16 15.05
CA LEU A 5 -17.07 22.66 14.86
C LEU A 5 -17.92 23.76 14.20
N ASP A 6 -18.45 23.47 13.02
CA ASP A 6 -19.45 24.34 12.40
C ASP A 6 -20.82 24.00 12.99
N LYS A 7 -21.35 24.92 13.81
CA LYS A 7 -22.63 24.73 14.48
C LYS A 7 -23.81 24.75 13.51
N ALA A 8 -23.63 25.27 12.30
CA ALA A 8 -24.66 25.25 11.26
C ALA A 8 -24.91 23.83 10.72
N GLU A 9 -23.92 22.94 10.82
CA GLU A 9 -24.00 21.55 10.33
C GLU A 9 -24.63 20.58 11.33
N LEU A 10 -24.94 21.05 12.56
CA LEU A 10 -25.59 20.23 13.57
C LEU A 10 -27.06 19.97 13.21
N SER A 11 -27.47 18.71 13.25
CA SER A 11 -28.84 18.31 12.98
C SER A 11 -29.81 18.87 14.03
N SER A 12 -30.81 19.62 13.58
CA SER A 12 -31.93 20.06 14.44
C SER A 12 -33.00 18.99 14.63
N SER A 13 -32.99 17.92 13.84
CA SER A 13 -34.00 16.85 13.84
C SER A 13 -33.56 15.58 14.56
N ILE A 14 -32.25 15.35 14.72
CA ILE A 14 -31.70 14.18 15.41
C ILE A 14 -31.20 14.61 16.78
N SER A 15 -31.71 13.99 17.85
CA SER A 15 -31.23 14.29 19.21
C SER A 15 -29.82 13.74 19.42
N PRO A 16 -28.88 14.50 20.03
CA PRO A 16 -27.54 14.00 20.34
C PRO A 16 -27.55 12.84 21.35
N THR A 17 -28.62 12.66 22.13
CA THR A 17 -28.78 11.52 23.05
C THR A 17 -29.23 10.23 22.37
N GLN A 18 -29.77 10.33 21.15
CA GLN A 18 -30.20 9.18 20.35
C GLN A 18 -29.10 8.72 19.41
N ASP A 19 -28.47 9.68 18.72
CA ASP A 19 -27.35 9.42 17.83
C ASP A 19 -26.49 10.68 17.73
N LEU A 20 -25.46 10.75 18.57
CA LEU A 20 -24.50 11.86 18.57
C LEU A 20 -23.76 11.95 17.23
N PHE A 21 -23.48 10.83 16.58
CA PHE A 21 -22.71 10.79 15.35
C PHE A 21 -23.50 11.42 14.19
N ARG A 22 -24.77 11.02 14.01
CA ARG A 22 -25.67 11.65 13.03
C ARG A 22 -26.07 13.07 13.41
N HIS A 23 -26.18 13.39 14.69
CA HIS A 23 -26.44 14.76 15.13
C HIS A 23 -25.34 15.72 14.69
N VAL A 24 -24.07 15.30 14.78
CA VAL A 24 -22.92 16.15 14.44
C VAL A 24 -22.56 16.09 12.96
N ASN A 25 -22.61 14.91 12.34
CA ASN A 25 -22.06 14.67 11.00
C ASN A 25 -23.12 14.42 9.92
N GLY A 26 -24.41 14.43 10.27
CA GLY A 26 -25.49 14.03 9.36
C GLY A 26 -25.50 14.82 8.05
N SER A 27 -25.41 16.15 8.13
CA SER A 27 -25.35 17.02 6.93
C SER A 27 -24.15 16.68 6.02
N TRP A 28 -22.98 16.42 6.60
CA TRP A 28 -21.80 16.05 5.82
C TRP A 28 -21.96 14.68 5.16
N LEU A 29 -22.51 13.68 5.87
CA LEU A 29 -22.74 12.34 5.34
C LEU A 29 -23.75 12.32 4.19
N ASP A 30 -24.78 13.17 4.27
CA ASP A 30 -25.84 13.21 3.26
C ASP A 30 -25.41 13.98 1.99
N ASN A 31 -24.39 14.84 2.09
CA ASN A 31 -23.95 15.70 0.99
C ASN A 31 -22.55 15.40 0.45
N THR A 32 -21.80 14.48 1.06
CA THR A 32 -20.44 14.14 0.65
C THR A 32 -20.39 12.77 0.03
N GLU A 33 -20.09 12.71 -1.25
CA GLU A 33 -19.79 11.47 -1.95
C GLU A 33 -18.36 11.03 -1.64
N ILE A 34 -18.15 9.71 -1.54
CA ILE A 34 -16.81 9.14 -1.44
C ILE A 34 -16.20 9.19 -2.85
N PRO A 35 -15.04 9.85 -3.05
CA PRO A 35 -14.36 9.88 -4.34
C PRO A 35 -14.09 8.47 -4.89
N GLU A 36 -14.16 8.30 -6.22
CA GLU A 36 -14.05 6.97 -6.86
C GLU A 36 -12.71 6.27 -6.61
N ASP A 37 -11.65 7.03 -6.34
CA ASP A 37 -10.31 6.55 -6.02
C ASP A 37 -10.12 6.21 -4.54
N LYS A 38 -11.14 6.41 -3.68
CA LYS A 38 -11.03 6.24 -2.23
C LYS A 38 -12.05 5.21 -1.71
N ALA A 39 -11.61 4.34 -0.81
CA ALA A 39 -12.49 3.38 -0.14
C ALA A 39 -13.26 4.00 1.06
N VAL A 40 -12.69 5.05 1.66
CA VAL A 40 -13.24 5.77 2.82
C VAL A 40 -12.92 7.25 2.66
N TYR A 41 -13.84 8.13 3.10
CA TYR A 41 -13.63 9.57 3.07
C TYR A 41 -14.12 10.24 4.35
N GLY A 42 -13.46 11.33 4.75
CA GLY A 42 -13.73 12.01 6.02
C GLY A 42 -12.68 13.08 6.33
N SER A 43 -12.79 13.71 7.49
CA SER A 43 -11.93 14.83 7.90
C SER A 43 -10.43 14.52 7.89
N PHE A 44 -10.04 13.29 8.27
CA PHE A 44 -8.64 12.86 8.20
C PHE A 44 -8.14 12.72 6.76
N TYR A 45 -8.99 12.27 5.83
CA TYR A 45 -8.64 12.16 4.42
C TYR A 45 -8.56 13.54 3.75
N LEU A 46 -9.45 14.47 4.11
CA LEU A 46 -9.35 15.87 3.67
C LEU A 46 -8.01 16.49 4.08
N LEU A 47 -7.59 16.28 5.34
CA LEU A 47 -6.30 16.78 5.82
C LEU A 47 -5.12 16.06 5.15
N ALA A 48 -5.25 14.77 4.86
CA ALA A 48 -4.25 14.01 4.13
C ALA A 48 -4.10 14.52 2.70
N ASP A 49 -5.21 14.77 1.99
CA ASP A 49 -5.24 15.33 0.63
C ASP A 49 -4.56 16.73 0.61
N ASP A 50 -4.90 17.62 1.56
CA ASP A 50 -4.25 18.94 1.69
C ASP A 50 -2.74 18.81 1.97
N SER A 51 -2.36 17.85 2.80
CA SER A 51 -0.95 17.57 3.12
C SER A 51 -0.20 17.00 1.91
N GLU A 52 -0.84 16.12 1.15
CA GLU A 52 -0.30 15.55 -0.09
C GLU A 52 -0.06 16.64 -1.13
N LEU A 53 -0.99 17.60 -1.29
CA LEU A 53 -0.78 18.75 -2.17
C LEU A 53 0.42 19.60 -1.75
N ALA A 54 0.58 19.84 -0.46
CA ALA A 54 1.74 20.59 0.05
C ALA A 54 3.06 19.83 -0.15
N VAL A 55 3.08 18.51 0.09
CA VAL A 55 4.24 17.66 -0.16
C VAL A 55 4.56 17.64 -1.65
N ARG A 56 3.56 17.48 -2.52
CA ARG A 56 3.71 17.52 -3.97
C ARG A 56 4.41 18.79 -4.44
N GLN A 57 4.02 19.96 -3.94
CA GLN A 57 4.70 21.22 -4.29
C GLN A 57 6.20 21.19 -3.95
N ILE A 58 6.56 20.63 -2.80
CA ILE A 58 7.97 20.48 -2.38
C ILE A 58 8.71 19.52 -3.31
N LEU A 59 8.07 18.41 -3.71
CA LEU A 59 8.65 17.42 -4.62
C LEU A 59 8.85 18.01 -6.03
N GLU A 60 7.86 18.74 -6.55
CA GLU A 60 7.93 19.46 -7.82
C GLU A 60 9.05 20.51 -7.79
N GLU A 61 9.15 21.32 -6.72
CA GLU A 61 10.24 22.30 -6.58
C GLU A 61 11.62 21.63 -6.54
N ALA A 62 11.76 20.52 -5.81
CA ALA A 62 13.01 19.76 -5.73
C ALA A 62 13.40 19.10 -7.06
N SER A 63 12.41 18.69 -7.86
CA SER A 63 12.61 18.15 -9.20
C SER A 63 13.03 19.23 -10.21
N ASP A 64 12.36 20.38 -10.19
CA ASP A 64 12.61 21.47 -11.14
C ASP A 64 13.89 22.25 -10.84
N ASN A 65 14.24 22.38 -9.55
CA ASN A 65 15.38 23.18 -9.08
C ASN A 65 16.28 22.36 -8.14
N PRO A 66 16.91 21.28 -8.63
CA PRO A 66 17.62 20.35 -7.76
C PRO A 66 18.85 21.00 -7.13
N THR A 67 18.95 20.90 -5.81
CA THR A 67 20.19 21.18 -5.07
C THR A 67 20.88 19.87 -4.73
N ALA A 68 22.19 19.80 -5.00
CA ALA A 68 22.99 18.59 -4.76
C ALA A 68 22.82 18.07 -3.33
N GLY A 69 22.63 16.74 -3.20
CA GLY A 69 22.34 16.08 -1.93
C GLY A 69 20.89 15.60 -1.86
N VAL A 70 20.28 15.72 -0.69
CA VAL A 70 18.95 15.14 -0.40
C VAL A 70 17.85 15.71 -1.31
N SER A 71 17.90 17.02 -1.62
CA SER A 71 16.92 17.65 -2.51
C SER A 71 16.94 17.02 -3.90
N GLN A 72 18.12 16.84 -4.49
CA GLN A 72 18.25 16.15 -5.77
C GLN A 72 17.75 14.69 -5.70
N GLN A 73 18.07 13.93 -4.65
CA GLN A 73 17.60 12.55 -4.51
C GLN A 73 16.07 12.45 -4.47
N ILE A 74 15.42 13.38 -3.77
CA ILE A 74 13.96 13.46 -3.67
C ILE A 74 13.36 13.83 -5.04
N GLY A 75 13.91 14.85 -5.71
CA GLY A 75 13.47 15.29 -7.03
C GLY A 75 13.61 14.17 -8.07
N ASP A 76 14.76 13.51 -8.13
CA ASP A 76 15.04 12.42 -9.06
C ASP A 76 14.09 11.23 -8.82
N LEU A 77 13.84 10.86 -7.56
CA LEU A 77 12.90 9.79 -7.23
C LEU A 77 11.48 10.14 -7.67
N TYR A 78 11.02 11.35 -7.38
CA TYR A 78 9.69 11.82 -7.77
C TYR A 78 9.53 11.84 -9.30
N ALA A 79 10.51 12.41 -10.01
CA ALA A 79 10.52 12.43 -11.47
C ALA A 79 10.52 11.03 -12.07
N SER A 80 11.27 10.09 -11.47
CA SER A 80 11.28 8.68 -11.94
C SER A 80 9.94 7.99 -11.80
N PHE A 81 9.13 8.36 -10.80
CA PHE A 81 7.80 7.80 -10.58
C PHE A 81 6.76 8.36 -11.55
N LEU A 82 6.91 9.63 -11.96
CA LEU A 82 6.00 10.30 -12.89
C LEU A 82 6.29 10.02 -14.37
N ASP A 83 7.45 9.44 -14.71
CA ASP A 83 7.83 9.14 -16.10
C ASP A 83 7.11 7.88 -16.63
N GLU A 84 5.80 8.02 -16.89
CA GLU A 84 4.93 6.96 -17.41
C GLU A 84 5.43 6.41 -18.75
N ASP A 85 5.91 7.28 -19.65
CA ASP A 85 6.47 6.87 -20.94
C ASP A 85 7.65 5.90 -20.75
N LYS A 86 8.52 6.19 -19.78
CA LYS A 86 9.64 5.31 -19.46
C LYS A 86 9.19 4.00 -18.83
N ILE A 87 8.23 4.06 -17.91
CA ILE A 87 7.65 2.88 -17.25
C ILE A 87 7.04 1.95 -18.31
N GLU A 88 6.22 2.46 -19.21
CA GLU A 88 5.60 1.71 -20.30
C GLU A 88 6.64 1.15 -21.30
N GLN A 89 7.68 1.92 -21.62
CA GLN A 89 8.77 1.45 -22.47
C GLN A 89 9.53 0.25 -21.86
N LEU A 90 9.74 0.29 -20.54
CA LEU A 90 10.42 -0.77 -19.81
C LEU A 90 9.53 -2.00 -19.64
N GLY A 91 8.23 -1.82 -19.40
CA GLY A 91 7.29 -2.90 -19.11
C GLY A 91 7.81 -3.79 -17.98
N ALA A 92 7.67 -5.11 -18.12
CA ALA A 92 8.12 -6.07 -17.11
C ALA A 92 9.65 -6.34 -17.08
N LYS A 93 10.45 -5.70 -17.95
CA LYS A 93 11.90 -5.99 -18.04
C LYS A 93 12.66 -5.83 -16.71
N PRO A 94 12.38 -4.82 -15.85
CA PRO A 94 13.06 -4.69 -14.56
C PRO A 94 12.88 -5.89 -13.62
N LEU A 95 11.82 -6.70 -13.79
CA LEU A 95 11.55 -7.87 -12.96
C LEU A 95 12.31 -9.13 -13.42
N ALA A 96 12.90 -9.12 -14.61
CA ALA A 96 13.44 -10.32 -15.26
C ALA A 96 14.55 -11.00 -14.46
N GLU A 97 15.42 -10.22 -13.80
CA GLU A 97 16.53 -10.76 -13.01
C GLU A 97 16.02 -11.54 -11.79
N ASP A 98 15.06 -10.99 -11.05
CA ASP A 98 14.52 -11.63 -9.86
C ASP A 98 13.65 -12.84 -10.22
N LEU A 99 12.88 -12.77 -11.30
CA LEU A 99 12.15 -13.92 -11.83
C LEU A 99 13.09 -15.05 -12.27
N ALA A 100 14.23 -14.73 -12.88
CA ALA A 100 15.23 -15.73 -13.23
C ALA A 100 15.87 -16.39 -11.99
N LYS A 101 16.13 -15.62 -10.93
CA LYS A 101 16.60 -16.18 -9.65
C LYS A 101 15.57 -17.12 -9.04
N ILE A 102 14.29 -16.76 -9.06
CA ILE A 102 13.19 -17.60 -8.57
C ILE A 102 13.12 -18.91 -9.36
N ALA A 103 13.16 -18.84 -10.69
CA ALA A 103 13.08 -20.03 -11.56
C ALA A 103 14.27 -20.99 -11.39
N ALA A 104 15.44 -20.49 -10.95
CA ALA A 104 16.63 -21.29 -10.72
C ALA A 104 16.61 -22.06 -9.38
N VAL A 105 15.70 -21.75 -8.46
CA VAL A 105 15.62 -22.40 -7.15
C VAL A 105 15.23 -23.87 -7.31
N SER A 106 16.13 -24.78 -6.92
CA SER A 106 15.89 -26.22 -7.01
C SER A 106 15.75 -26.94 -5.66
N ASP A 107 16.01 -26.23 -4.55
CA ASP A 107 15.96 -26.81 -3.21
C ASP A 107 15.64 -25.76 -2.12
N PHE A 108 15.30 -26.24 -0.93
CA PHE A 108 14.96 -25.37 0.21
C PHE A 108 16.09 -24.45 0.65
N LYS A 109 17.36 -24.89 0.56
CA LYS A 109 18.49 -24.06 0.98
C LYS A 109 18.64 -22.85 0.06
N GLN A 110 18.47 -23.07 -1.25
CA GLN A 110 18.43 -22.01 -2.25
C GLN A 110 17.23 -21.09 -2.05
N LEU A 111 16.05 -21.66 -1.77
CA LEU A 111 14.84 -20.87 -1.48
C LEU A 111 15.06 -19.91 -0.30
N PHE A 112 15.59 -20.39 0.83
CA PHE A 112 15.82 -19.53 1.99
C PHE A 112 16.90 -18.47 1.75
N HIS A 113 17.93 -18.77 0.97
CA HIS A 113 18.91 -17.74 0.57
C HIS A 113 18.25 -16.67 -0.31
N LEU A 114 17.39 -17.08 -1.24
CA LEU A 114 16.70 -16.16 -2.13
C LEU A 114 15.74 -15.27 -1.35
N ILE A 115 14.93 -15.83 -0.44
CA ILE A 115 14.03 -15.06 0.43
C ILE A 115 14.82 -14.00 1.21
N GLY A 116 15.94 -14.37 1.85
CA GLY A 116 16.75 -13.40 2.58
C GLY A 116 17.38 -12.31 1.68
N ALA A 117 17.70 -12.64 0.43
CA ALA A 117 18.20 -11.66 -0.54
C ALA A 117 17.11 -10.68 -0.99
N LEU A 118 15.90 -11.19 -1.24
CA LEU A 118 14.71 -10.44 -1.64
C LEU A 118 14.17 -9.54 -0.52
N GLU A 119 14.20 -10.01 0.73
CA GLU A 119 13.80 -9.19 1.89
C GLU A 119 14.67 -7.92 2.01
N ARG A 120 15.96 -7.99 1.64
CA ARG A 120 16.85 -6.81 1.66
C ARG A 120 16.48 -5.74 0.64
N THR A 121 15.75 -6.10 -0.41
CA THR A 121 15.25 -5.18 -1.43
C THR A 121 13.76 -4.86 -1.25
N GLY A 122 13.17 -5.25 -0.11
CA GLY A 122 11.79 -4.93 0.24
C GLY A 122 10.75 -5.93 -0.29
N VAL A 123 11.16 -7.05 -0.88
CA VAL A 123 10.25 -8.10 -1.32
C VAL A 123 9.93 -9.03 -0.16
N GLY A 124 8.66 -9.14 0.20
CA GLY A 124 8.18 -9.95 1.32
C GLY A 124 8.40 -11.46 1.12
N GLY A 125 8.61 -12.16 2.23
CA GLY A 125 8.82 -13.60 2.27
C GLY A 125 7.69 -14.36 2.98
N LEU A 126 8.06 -15.51 3.55
CA LEU A 126 7.15 -16.38 4.33
C LEU A 126 6.81 -15.81 5.71
N TRP A 127 7.61 -14.88 6.21
CA TRP A 127 7.42 -14.15 7.46
C TRP A 127 7.80 -12.69 7.24
N GLY A 128 7.38 -11.84 8.16
CA GLY A 128 7.88 -10.47 8.24
C GLY A 128 8.92 -10.34 9.33
N SER A 129 9.83 -9.38 9.18
CA SER A 129 10.78 -9.01 10.21
C SER A 129 10.91 -7.51 10.35
N TYR A 130 11.20 -7.04 11.56
CA TYR A 130 11.50 -5.64 11.83
C TYR A 130 12.41 -5.51 13.07
N ILE A 131 13.06 -4.36 13.21
CA ILE A 131 13.88 -4.04 14.37
C ILE A 131 13.10 -3.07 15.24
N ASP A 132 12.94 -3.40 16.51
CA ASP A 132 12.24 -2.55 17.48
C ASP A 132 12.81 -2.79 18.88
N ASN A 133 12.49 -1.89 19.80
CA ASN A 133 12.90 -1.97 21.18
C ASN A 133 12.37 -3.26 21.83
N ASP A 134 13.15 -3.80 22.76
CA ASP A 134 12.74 -4.94 23.57
C ASP A 134 11.64 -4.49 24.56
N PRO A 135 10.45 -5.11 24.56
CA PRO A 135 9.37 -4.78 25.49
C PRO A 135 9.78 -4.89 26.97
N GLY A 136 10.76 -5.75 27.29
CA GLY A 136 11.30 -5.91 28.64
C GLY A 136 12.50 -5.00 28.96
N ASN A 137 13.11 -4.37 27.97
CA ASN A 137 14.22 -3.43 28.14
C ASN A 137 14.33 -2.45 26.95
N PRO A 138 13.71 -1.25 27.02
CA PRO A 138 13.63 -0.35 25.88
C PRO A 138 14.99 0.22 25.43
N GLU A 139 16.06 0.09 26.22
CA GLU A 139 17.42 0.51 25.82
C GLU A 139 18.11 -0.48 24.85
N ARG A 140 17.46 -1.61 24.55
CA ARG A 140 17.95 -2.66 23.65
C ARG A 140 17.00 -2.83 22.47
N TYR A 141 17.57 -3.04 21.28
CA TYR A 141 16.82 -3.48 20.11
C TYR A 141 16.85 -5.00 19.94
N LEU A 142 15.77 -5.57 19.42
CA LEU A 142 15.65 -6.96 19.02
C LEU A 142 15.15 -7.05 17.58
N ALA A 143 15.51 -8.15 16.92
CA ALA A 143 14.83 -8.57 15.71
C ALA A 143 13.53 -9.25 16.10
N HIS A 144 12.42 -8.73 15.58
CA HIS A 144 11.08 -9.29 15.76
C HIS A 144 10.70 -10.04 14.49
N LEU A 145 10.14 -11.24 14.66
CA LEU A 145 9.58 -12.05 13.58
C LEU A 145 8.08 -12.15 13.78
N TYR A 146 7.32 -12.01 12.70
CA TYR A 146 5.87 -12.14 12.72
C TYR A 146 5.37 -12.92 11.52
N ASN A 147 4.15 -13.45 11.63
CA ASN A 147 3.53 -14.22 10.55
C ASN A 147 3.30 -13.32 9.33
N GLY A 148 3.80 -13.76 8.18
CA GLY A 148 3.63 -13.10 6.89
C GLY A 148 3.22 -14.11 5.83
N GLY A 149 3.57 -13.82 4.57
CA GLY A 149 3.41 -14.76 3.46
C GLY A 149 1.99 -14.94 2.93
N LEU A 150 1.01 -14.17 3.41
CA LEU A 150 -0.33 -14.12 2.82
C LEU A 150 -0.38 -13.03 1.74
N GLY A 151 -1.12 -13.29 0.66
CA GLY A 151 -1.39 -12.31 -0.39
C GLY A 151 -2.78 -11.69 -0.33
N LEU A 152 -3.67 -12.23 0.52
CA LEU A 152 -4.94 -11.61 0.89
C LEU A 152 -4.82 -10.97 2.29
N PRO A 153 -5.69 -10.00 2.65
CA PRO A 153 -5.49 -9.13 3.81
C PRO A 153 -5.29 -9.84 5.15
N ASP A 154 -5.97 -10.97 5.38
CA ASP A 154 -5.84 -11.75 6.60
C ASP A 154 -6.26 -13.21 6.38
N LYS A 155 -6.18 -14.01 7.45
CA LYS A 155 -6.56 -15.44 7.47
C LYS A 155 -8.03 -15.65 7.07
N ASP A 156 -8.94 -14.77 7.47
CA ASP A 156 -10.37 -14.98 7.31
C ASP A 156 -10.75 -14.97 5.83
N TYR A 157 -10.04 -14.22 4.99
CA TYR A 157 -10.19 -14.28 3.51
C TYR A 157 -9.98 -15.68 2.94
N TYR A 158 -9.21 -16.53 3.62
CA TYR A 158 -8.96 -17.92 3.20
C TYR A 158 -9.95 -18.92 3.78
N THR A 159 -10.71 -18.57 4.84
CA THR A 159 -11.54 -19.53 5.57
C THR A 159 -13.03 -19.19 5.64
N ASP A 160 -13.39 -17.91 5.69
CA ASP A 160 -14.77 -17.46 5.84
C ASP A 160 -15.51 -17.46 4.49
N GLU A 161 -16.79 -17.86 4.50
CA GLU A 161 -17.63 -17.94 3.30
C GLU A 161 -17.95 -16.57 2.72
N LYS A 162 -17.98 -15.50 3.53
CA LYS A 162 -18.26 -14.14 3.03
C LYS A 162 -17.23 -13.62 2.03
N TYR A 163 -16.03 -14.23 1.98
CA TYR A 163 -14.95 -13.84 1.08
C TYR A 163 -14.75 -14.83 -0.08
N LEU A 164 -15.71 -15.74 -0.30
CA LEU A 164 -15.61 -16.75 -1.35
C LEU A 164 -15.33 -16.14 -2.73
N ASP A 165 -15.98 -15.02 -3.06
CA ASP A 165 -15.80 -14.35 -4.35
C ASP A 165 -14.36 -13.83 -4.51
N VAL A 166 -13.82 -13.15 -3.49
CA VAL A 166 -12.43 -12.65 -3.50
C VAL A 166 -11.44 -13.81 -3.61
N ARG A 167 -11.64 -14.88 -2.83
CA ARG A 167 -10.77 -16.07 -2.85
C ARG A 167 -10.81 -16.79 -4.21
N THR A 168 -11.93 -16.69 -4.93
CA THR A 168 -12.10 -17.29 -6.26
C THR A 168 -11.40 -16.45 -7.34
N GLU A 169 -11.46 -15.12 -7.25
CA GLU A 169 -10.79 -14.22 -8.20
C GLU A 169 -9.27 -14.13 -7.99
N TYR A 170 -8.78 -14.36 -6.76
CA TYR A 170 -7.37 -14.18 -6.44
C TYR A 170 -6.39 -15.01 -7.31
N PRO A 171 -6.57 -16.33 -7.52
CA PRO A 171 -5.72 -17.09 -8.44
C PRO A 171 -5.80 -16.58 -9.88
N LEU A 172 -6.97 -16.11 -10.32
CA LEU A 172 -7.14 -15.57 -11.67
C LEU A 172 -6.40 -14.24 -11.83
N HIS A 173 -6.37 -13.41 -10.79
CA HIS A 173 -5.56 -12.20 -10.77
C HIS A 173 -4.07 -12.54 -10.83
N MET A 174 -3.60 -13.51 -10.04
CA MET A 174 -2.20 -13.97 -10.08
C MET A 174 -1.79 -14.46 -11.47
N ALA A 175 -2.60 -15.32 -12.11
CA ALA A 175 -2.33 -15.79 -13.46
C ALA A 175 -2.21 -14.63 -14.47
N ARG A 176 -3.11 -13.65 -14.41
CA ARG A 176 -3.04 -12.43 -15.24
C ARG A 176 -1.74 -11.66 -15.01
N MET A 177 -1.28 -11.52 -13.76
CA MET A 177 -0.02 -10.86 -13.44
C MET A 177 1.20 -11.62 -13.99
N PHE A 178 1.21 -12.96 -13.91
CA PHE A 178 2.27 -13.78 -14.51
C PHE A 178 2.31 -13.67 -16.04
N GLU A 179 1.15 -13.64 -16.70
CA GLU A 179 1.08 -13.41 -18.15
C GLU A 179 1.64 -12.04 -18.53
N LEU A 180 1.28 -10.98 -17.79
CA LEU A 180 1.84 -9.64 -17.99
C LEU A 180 3.36 -9.58 -17.73
N ALA A 181 3.87 -10.44 -16.84
CA ALA A 181 5.29 -10.63 -16.61
C ALA A 181 6.00 -11.49 -17.67
N GLY A 182 5.28 -11.95 -18.71
CA GLY A 182 5.83 -12.67 -19.86
C GLY A 182 5.78 -14.20 -19.76
N TRP A 183 5.04 -14.76 -18.79
CA TRP A 183 4.86 -16.20 -18.69
C TRP A 183 3.84 -16.71 -19.73
N SER A 184 3.98 -17.98 -20.13
CA SER A 184 2.95 -18.59 -20.96
C SER A 184 1.66 -18.72 -20.15
N LYS A 185 0.51 -18.56 -20.79
CA LYS A 185 -0.80 -18.78 -20.15
C LYS A 185 -0.88 -20.13 -19.44
N ALA A 186 -0.34 -21.18 -20.07
CA ALA A 186 -0.34 -22.52 -19.50
C ALA A 186 0.52 -22.68 -18.24
N ASP A 187 1.54 -21.83 -18.04
CA ASP A 187 2.36 -21.83 -16.83
C ASP A 187 1.79 -20.88 -15.77
N ALA A 188 1.20 -19.76 -16.20
CA ALA A 188 0.48 -18.83 -15.33
C ALA A 188 -0.73 -19.48 -14.65
N GLU A 189 -1.51 -20.32 -15.35
CA GLU A 189 -2.66 -21.04 -14.80
C GLU A 189 -2.30 -22.16 -13.79
N LYS A 190 -1.03 -22.57 -13.72
CA LYS A 190 -0.54 -23.56 -12.75
C LYS A 190 0.00 -22.93 -11.46
N SER A 191 0.15 -21.60 -11.45
CA SER A 191 0.75 -20.82 -10.37
C SER A 191 -0.23 -20.51 -9.26
#